data_AF-H1Q2V2-F1
#
_entry.id   AF-H1Q2V2-F1
#
_cell.length_a   1.000
_cell.length_b   1.000
_cell.length_c   1.000
_cell.angle_alpha   90.00
_cell.angle_beta   90.00
_cell.angle_gamma   90.00
#
_symmetry.space_group_name_H-M   'P 1'
#
loop_
_entity.id
_entity.type
_entity.pdbx_description
1 polymer ?
#
loop_
_entity_poly.entity_id
_entity_poly.type
_entity_poly.pdbx_seq_one_letter_code
_entity_poly.pdbx_strand_id
1 'polypeptide(L)'
;MKTFSPEEWENVPSNNNTLQVENNNTSRMTSAYSNISEDTRAKIERLVSLIEQKGIDITNGYYNWLKVGFALTSEFQESGRGFFHRISRQNTEYNTSDTDKQYNKCLSAHGDGISIATFFQMAKDTGIDISNPKEIQEPVVGTLDIWTSGSGNQISKKPNIQPIEVDFRWILDEESLPHFPALIYDMLPPLLKKVLGNCISEDDRDMMLMGALTCISVTLHNVVGEYNHDDWHPMLYFFVMDDAGMGKGSLKYCREIVAPIHNELREASERLMKEYKESKSESKSGEKDTSDVNEAPHRCTLFIPTNSSAASVIQQLDNNDGIGLIFDTECDTLSAILKSEYGDYSTIIRKSYHHEPIDLSRRKDDEYRVIERPMLAICLSGTPGQLYTLTPQAEDGTFSRITCYHMPFKAEFRDVLVESANTNSDSYTLRERFFQLGKLYKQRREAFFRGGKYRIVIPQEYCKEFNEHFRQMNQEVVDDISHDMQSVVRRLAFTVFRIMMVLTSIEIPNPSALTPKDGSRIVLRCSKDDFDIAMALGDVSHLPYSLLLCTSATE
;
A
#
# COMPACT_ATOMS: atom_id res chain seq x y z
N MET A 1 27.01 -21.86 -18.41
CA MET A 1 26.03 -21.19 -19.28
C MET A 1 24.85 -22.13 -19.48
N LYS A 2 23.74 -21.87 -18.80
CA LYS A 2 22.43 -22.39 -19.17
C LYS A 2 21.58 -21.15 -19.47
N THR A 3 21.16 -21.06 -20.71
CA THR A 3 20.28 -20.02 -21.24
C THR A 3 18.91 -20.14 -20.59
N PHE A 4 18.42 -19.01 -20.06
CA PHE A 4 17.08 -18.85 -19.49
C PHE A 4 16.04 -18.82 -20.62
N SER A 5 15.03 -19.69 -20.56
CA SER A 5 13.87 -19.69 -21.46
C SER A 5 12.61 -19.34 -20.65
N PRO A 6 11.90 -18.26 -20.98
CA PRO A 6 10.70 -17.80 -20.25
C PRO A 6 9.50 -18.77 -20.26
N GLU A 7 9.47 -19.75 -21.17
CA GLU A 7 8.33 -20.66 -21.37
C GLU A 7 8.21 -21.74 -20.27
N GLU A 8 9.26 -22.00 -19.49
CA GLU A 8 9.25 -23.02 -18.43
C GLU A 8 8.47 -22.58 -17.16
N TRP A 9 8.06 -21.30 -17.08
CA TRP A 9 7.29 -20.75 -15.96
C TRP A 9 5.79 -20.63 -16.20
N GLU A 10 5.30 -20.86 -17.43
CA GLU A 10 3.87 -20.72 -17.75
C GLU A 10 3.06 -22.01 -17.69
N ASN A 11 3.67 -23.19 -17.52
CA ASN A 11 2.92 -24.47 -17.50
C ASN A 11 3.42 -25.45 -16.45
N VAL A 12 2.80 -25.42 -15.26
CA VAL A 12 2.76 -26.59 -14.36
C VAL A 12 1.36 -27.22 -14.49
N PRO A 13 1.23 -28.55 -14.72
CA PRO A 13 -0.04 -29.12 -15.14
C PRO A 13 -1.06 -29.20 -14.00
N SER A 14 -2.26 -28.70 -14.24
CA SER A 14 -3.45 -28.96 -13.43
C SER A 14 -3.81 -30.44 -13.49
N ASN A 15 -3.83 -31.12 -12.34
CA ASN A 15 -4.26 -32.51 -12.23
C ASN A 15 -5.78 -32.60 -12.49
N ASN A 16 -6.16 -32.91 -13.73
CA ASN A 16 -7.54 -33.27 -14.09
C ASN A 16 -7.82 -34.72 -13.66
N ASN A 17 -8.47 -34.90 -12.52
CA ASN A 17 -9.17 -36.15 -12.22
C ASN A 17 -10.63 -36.03 -12.64
N THR A 18 -10.90 -36.55 -13.83
CA THR A 18 -12.21 -36.85 -14.39
C THR A 18 -12.91 -37.90 -13.52
N LEU A 19 -14.05 -37.58 -12.92
CA LEU A 19 -15.01 -38.58 -12.44
C LEU A 19 -16.27 -38.55 -13.31
N GLN A 20 -16.57 -39.73 -13.82
CA GLN A 20 -17.59 -40.03 -14.80
C GLN A 20 -18.99 -39.95 -14.21
N VAL A 21 -19.91 -39.46 -15.04
CA VAL A 21 -21.35 -39.49 -14.87
C VAL A 21 -21.83 -40.94 -15.02
N GLU A 22 -22.41 -41.52 -13.97
CA GLU A 22 -23.33 -42.64 -14.10
C GLU A 22 -24.70 -42.30 -13.51
N ASN A 23 -25.68 -42.30 -14.41
CA ASN A 23 -27.11 -42.21 -14.15
C ASN A 23 -27.58 -43.45 -13.40
N ASN A 24 -28.41 -43.27 -12.36
CA ASN A 24 -29.47 -44.23 -12.05
C ASN A 24 -30.71 -43.51 -11.53
N ASN A 25 -31.71 -43.43 -12.41
CA ASN A 25 -33.09 -43.14 -12.08
C ASN A 25 -33.72 -44.33 -11.36
N THR A 26 -34.30 -44.12 -10.18
CA THR A 26 -35.53 -44.82 -9.80
C THR A 26 -36.38 -43.95 -8.88
N SER A 27 -37.63 -43.80 -9.30
CA SER A 27 -38.69 -43.00 -8.72
C SER A 27 -39.40 -43.70 -7.55
N ARG A 28 -39.72 -42.95 -6.48
CA ARG A 28 -41.06 -42.93 -5.85
C ARG A 28 -41.19 -41.90 -4.72
N MET A 29 -42.37 -41.32 -4.69
CA MET A 29 -42.86 -40.24 -3.84
C MET A 29 -42.80 -40.48 -2.31
N THR A 30 -42.96 -39.35 -1.60
CA THR A 30 -43.37 -39.13 -0.20
C THR A 30 -42.34 -39.43 0.90
N SER A 31 -41.74 -38.39 1.47
CA SER A 31 -42.17 -37.85 2.77
C SER A 31 -41.39 -36.59 3.11
N ALA A 32 -42.10 -35.61 3.69
CA ALA A 32 -41.54 -34.40 4.26
C ALA A 32 -40.67 -34.75 5.50
N TYR A 33 -39.69 -33.88 5.77
CA TYR A 33 -38.80 -33.87 6.95
C TYR A 33 -37.65 -34.88 6.97
N SER A 34 -36.45 -34.42 6.58
CA SER A 34 -35.21 -34.84 7.24
C SER A 34 -34.21 -33.68 7.25
N ASN A 35 -34.08 -33.06 8.43
CA ASN A 35 -33.02 -32.12 8.79
C ASN A 35 -31.68 -32.86 8.81
N ILE A 36 -30.66 -32.31 8.12
CA ILE A 36 -29.26 -32.70 8.30
C ILE A 36 -28.59 -31.62 9.16
N SER A 37 -27.89 -32.10 10.18
CA SER A 37 -27.36 -31.37 11.34
C SER A 37 -26.21 -30.43 11.00
N GLU A 38 -26.38 -29.16 11.32
CA GLU A 38 -25.30 -28.17 11.42
C GLU A 38 -24.41 -28.47 12.65
N ASP A 39 -23.08 -28.50 12.44
CA ASP A 39 -22.04 -28.80 13.43
C ASP A 39 -22.15 -27.88 14.66
N THR A 40 -22.20 -28.48 15.87
CA THR A 40 -22.35 -27.76 17.15
C THR A 40 -21.27 -26.69 17.32
N ARG A 41 -20.06 -26.93 16.79
CA ARG A 41 -18.95 -25.95 16.80
C ARG A 41 -19.25 -24.71 15.98
N ALA A 42 -19.80 -24.87 14.78
CA ALA A 42 -20.18 -23.75 13.92
C ALA A 42 -21.28 -22.88 14.57
N LYS A 43 -22.22 -23.50 15.29
CA LYS A 43 -23.27 -22.76 16.03
C LYS A 43 -22.69 -21.90 17.16
N ILE A 44 -21.68 -22.41 17.86
CA ILE A 44 -21.06 -21.70 18.99
C ILE A 44 -20.15 -20.59 18.48
N GLU A 45 -19.38 -20.83 17.42
CA GLU A 45 -18.59 -19.80 16.74
C GLU A 45 -19.48 -18.61 16.34
N ARG A 46 -20.60 -18.87 15.66
CA ARG A 46 -21.56 -17.82 15.27
C ARG A 46 -22.15 -17.08 16.47
N LEU A 47 -22.47 -17.82 17.52
CA LEU A 47 -23.02 -17.22 18.74
C LEU A 47 -22.01 -16.30 19.44
N VAL A 48 -20.74 -16.70 19.50
CA VAL A 48 -19.67 -15.88 20.10
C VAL A 48 -19.44 -14.61 19.26
N SER A 49 -19.41 -14.71 17.93
CA SER A 49 -19.28 -13.54 17.06
C SER A 49 -20.43 -12.54 17.22
N LEU A 50 -21.68 -13.03 17.39
CA LEU A 50 -22.84 -12.16 17.66
C LEU A 50 -22.75 -11.45 19.02
N ILE A 51 -22.22 -12.14 20.03
CA ILE A 51 -21.98 -11.58 21.36
C ILE A 51 -20.91 -10.48 21.30
N GLU A 52 -19.84 -10.70 20.55
CA GLU A 52 -18.77 -9.71 20.31
C GLU A 52 -19.30 -8.47 19.55
N GLN A 53 -20.08 -8.68 18.48
CA GLN A 53 -20.63 -7.60 17.67
C GLN A 53 -21.61 -6.71 18.44
N LYS A 54 -22.47 -7.30 19.28
CA LYS A 54 -23.46 -6.56 20.07
C LYS A 54 -22.91 -6.04 21.41
N GLY A 55 -21.68 -6.41 21.79
CA GLY A 55 -21.07 -6.03 23.07
C GLY A 55 -21.88 -6.51 24.28
N ILE A 56 -22.46 -7.72 24.21
CA ILE A 56 -23.34 -8.24 25.26
C ILE A 56 -22.51 -9.04 26.27
N ASP A 57 -22.53 -8.64 27.54
CA ASP A 57 -21.88 -9.39 28.61
C ASP A 57 -22.79 -10.49 29.17
N ILE A 58 -22.56 -11.74 28.73
CA ILE A 58 -23.22 -12.93 29.27
C ILE A 58 -22.51 -13.53 30.50
N THR A 59 -21.37 -12.94 30.89
CA THR A 59 -20.53 -13.39 32.01
C THR A 59 -20.68 -12.54 33.27
N ASN A 60 -21.58 -11.55 33.25
CA ASN A 60 -21.83 -10.70 34.41
C ASN A 60 -22.21 -11.54 35.65
N GLY A 61 -21.39 -11.44 36.68
CA GLY A 61 -21.48 -12.22 37.92
C GLY A 61 -20.74 -13.57 37.86
N TYR A 62 -19.98 -13.87 38.92
CA TYR A 62 -19.14 -15.07 39.04
C TYR A 62 -19.87 -16.38 38.71
N TYR A 63 -21.15 -16.49 39.07
CA TYR A 63 -21.96 -17.67 38.82
C TYR A 63 -22.28 -17.89 37.32
N ASN A 64 -22.51 -16.82 36.56
CA ASN A 64 -22.76 -16.89 35.12
C ASN A 64 -21.46 -17.18 34.36
N TRP A 65 -20.36 -16.52 34.77
CA TRP A 65 -19.02 -16.81 34.24
C TRP A 65 -18.62 -18.28 34.45
N LEU A 66 -18.91 -18.85 35.63
CA LEU A 66 -18.69 -20.26 35.93
C LEU A 66 -19.56 -21.20 35.06
N LYS A 67 -20.83 -20.86 34.82
CA LYS A 67 -21.74 -21.62 33.94
C LYS A 67 -21.27 -21.67 32.50
N VAL A 68 -20.81 -20.54 31.95
CA VAL A 68 -20.24 -20.47 30.59
C VAL A 68 -19.00 -21.36 30.51
N GLY A 69 -18.14 -21.31 31.53
CA GLY A 69 -16.96 -22.17 31.62
C GLY A 69 -17.32 -23.65 31.56
N PHE A 70 -18.24 -24.11 32.41
CA PHE A 70 -18.67 -25.52 32.43
C PHE A 70 -19.38 -25.96 31.15
N ALA A 71 -20.18 -25.09 30.54
CA ALA A 71 -20.88 -25.39 29.29
C ALA A 71 -19.90 -25.61 28.13
N LEU A 72 -18.85 -24.79 28.02
CA LEU A 72 -17.83 -24.93 26.98
C LEU A 72 -16.91 -26.15 27.21
N THR A 73 -16.54 -26.43 28.46
CA THR A 73 -15.74 -27.62 28.78
C THR A 73 -16.52 -28.92 28.55
N SER A 74 -17.85 -28.89 28.70
CA SER A 74 -18.70 -30.07 28.47
C SER A 74 -18.71 -30.55 27.02
N GLU A 75 -18.55 -29.63 26.06
CA GLU A 75 -18.60 -29.93 24.62
C GLU A 75 -17.21 -29.99 23.98
N PHE A 76 -16.31 -29.04 24.31
CA PHE A 76 -15.04 -28.87 23.61
C PHE A 76 -13.79 -29.19 24.42
N GLN A 77 -13.91 -29.51 25.71
CA GLN A 77 -12.76 -29.72 26.60
C GLN A 77 -11.74 -28.57 26.45
N GLU A 78 -10.45 -28.86 26.32
CA GLU A 78 -9.40 -27.84 26.17
C GLU A 78 -9.60 -26.93 24.94
N SER A 79 -10.19 -27.46 23.87
CA SER A 79 -10.45 -26.73 22.62
C SER A 79 -11.53 -25.64 22.76
N GLY A 80 -12.20 -25.55 23.92
CA GLY A 80 -13.17 -24.50 24.24
C GLY A 80 -12.56 -23.25 24.90
N ARG A 81 -11.25 -23.28 25.24
CA ARG A 81 -10.58 -22.16 25.93
C ARG A 81 -10.64 -20.86 25.13
N GLY A 82 -10.44 -20.93 23.81
CA GLY A 82 -10.52 -19.76 22.94
C GLY A 82 -11.88 -19.06 23.00
N PHE A 83 -12.97 -19.83 22.98
CA PHE A 83 -14.33 -19.31 23.12
C PHE A 83 -14.54 -18.65 24.49
N PHE A 84 -14.06 -19.27 25.57
CA PHE A 84 -14.21 -18.73 26.91
C PHE A 84 -13.51 -17.38 27.08
N HIS A 85 -12.33 -17.19 26.50
CA HIS A 85 -11.63 -15.91 26.50
C HIS A 85 -12.37 -14.85 25.70
N ARG A 86 -12.87 -15.19 24.52
CA ARG A 86 -13.63 -14.27 23.65
C ARG A 86 -14.91 -13.77 24.30
N ILE A 87 -15.65 -14.67 24.94
CA ILE A 87 -16.86 -14.32 25.69
C ILE A 87 -16.52 -13.49 26.93
N SER A 88 -15.50 -13.88 27.71
CA SER A 88 -15.15 -13.19 28.94
C SER A 88 -14.60 -11.78 28.71
N ARG A 89 -14.06 -11.48 27.51
CA ARG A 89 -13.58 -10.14 27.13
C ARG A 89 -14.68 -9.09 27.04
N GLN A 90 -15.94 -9.50 26.93
CA GLN A 90 -17.08 -8.58 26.91
C GLN A 90 -17.39 -8.00 28.31
N ASN A 91 -16.80 -8.57 29.37
CA ASN A 91 -16.92 -8.06 30.72
C ASN A 91 -15.78 -7.06 31.03
N THR A 92 -16.11 -5.95 31.68
CA THR A 92 -15.15 -4.89 32.05
C THR A 92 -14.13 -5.33 33.10
N GLU A 93 -14.39 -6.40 33.85
CA GLU A 93 -13.49 -7.01 34.85
C GLU A 93 -12.61 -8.12 34.26
N TYR A 94 -12.57 -8.28 32.93
CA TYR A 94 -11.79 -9.32 32.26
C TYR A 94 -10.31 -9.27 32.59
N ASN A 95 -9.77 -10.41 33.05
CA ASN A 95 -8.34 -10.62 33.22
C ASN A 95 -7.92 -11.96 32.60
N THR A 96 -6.93 -11.93 31.71
CA THR A 96 -6.45 -13.12 30.99
C THR A 96 -5.94 -14.21 31.94
N SER A 97 -5.18 -13.85 32.98
CA SER A 97 -4.62 -14.82 33.93
C SER A 97 -5.69 -15.48 34.79
N ASP A 98 -6.69 -14.72 35.21
CA ASP A 98 -7.77 -15.26 36.06
C ASP A 98 -8.78 -16.07 35.24
N THR A 99 -8.99 -15.71 33.97
CA THR A 99 -9.77 -16.50 33.01
C THR A 99 -9.11 -17.84 32.72
N ASP A 100 -7.79 -17.89 32.53
CA ASP A 100 -7.06 -19.14 32.34
C ASP A 100 -7.14 -20.06 33.57
N LYS A 101 -6.95 -19.49 34.77
CA LYS A 101 -7.10 -20.22 36.03
C LYS A 101 -8.52 -20.76 36.20
N GLN A 102 -9.53 -19.96 35.84
CA GLN A 102 -10.92 -20.35 35.96
C GLN A 102 -11.27 -21.47 34.95
N TYR A 103 -10.79 -21.38 33.71
CA TYR A 103 -11.01 -22.43 32.72
C TYR A 103 -10.31 -23.75 33.11
N ASN A 104 -9.09 -23.67 33.65
CA ASN A 104 -8.39 -24.83 34.22
C ASN A 104 -9.19 -25.49 35.36
N LYS A 105 -9.81 -24.69 36.23
CA LYS A 105 -10.71 -25.20 37.28
C LYS A 105 -11.93 -25.89 36.69
N CYS A 106 -12.56 -25.31 35.67
CA CYS A 106 -13.70 -25.90 34.97
C CYS A 106 -13.35 -27.19 34.22
N LEU A 107 -12.11 -27.33 33.71
CA LEU A 107 -11.62 -28.57 33.10
C LEU A 107 -11.38 -29.67 34.13
N SER A 108 -10.93 -29.29 35.34
CA SER A 108 -10.64 -30.23 36.43
C SER A 108 -11.86 -30.65 37.24
N ALA A 109 -12.97 -29.92 37.13
CA ALA A 109 -14.20 -30.14 37.89
C ALA A 109 -15.35 -30.50 36.95
N HIS A 110 -16.32 -31.30 37.42
CA HIS A 110 -17.53 -31.59 36.66
C HIS A 110 -18.67 -30.69 37.14
N GLY A 111 -19.25 -29.92 36.21
CA GLY A 111 -20.46 -29.15 36.47
C GLY A 111 -21.68 -30.06 36.37
N ASP A 112 -22.24 -30.48 37.51
CA ASP A 112 -23.45 -31.32 37.51
C ASP A 112 -24.63 -30.61 36.82
N GLY A 113 -25.10 -31.21 35.72
CA GLY A 113 -26.28 -30.74 34.97
C GLY A 113 -26.05 -29.54 34.04
N ILE A 114 -24.81 -29.06 33.87
CA ILE A 114 -24.50 -27.98 32.92
C ILE A 114 -23.99 -28.59 31.63
N SER A 115 -24.69 -28.34 30.53
CA SER A 115 -24.32 -28.77 29.18
C SER A 115 -24.28 -27.57 28.24
N ILE A 116 -23.86 -27.77 26.99
CA ILE A 116 -23.83 -26.69 26.01
C ILE A 116 -25.20 -26.05 25.75
N ALA A 117 -26.30 -26.77 26.02
CA ALA A 117 -27.65 -26.22 25.99
C ALA A 117 -27.84 -25.05 26.97
N THR A 118 -27.13 -25.06 28.11
CA THR A 118 -27.15 -23.97 29.09
C THR A 118 -26.55 -22.69 28.49
N PHE A 119 -25.50 -22.80 27.69
CA PHE A 119 -24.88 -21.67 27.00
C PHE A 119 -25.84 -21.04 25.98
N PHE A 120 -26.51 -21.88 25.18
CA PHE A 120 -27.52 -21.41 24.22
C PHE A 120 -28.72 -20.75 24.91
N GLN A 121 -29.17 -21.28 26.05
CA GLN A 121 -30.23 -20.65 26.85
C GLN A 121 -29.79 -19.30 27.42
N MET A 122 -28.56 -19.19 27.93
CA MET A 122 -28.04 -17.92 28.45
C MET A 122 -27.96 -16.84 27.38
N ALA A 123 -27.58 -17.19 26.14
CA ALA A 123 -27.58 -16.23 25.04
C ALA A 123 -29.01 -15.83 24.61
N LYS A 124 -29.95 -16.77 24.63
CA LYS A 124 -31.37 -16.51 24.39
C LYS A 124 -31.97 -15.57 25.42
N ASP A 125 -31.61 -15.72 26.69
CA ASP A 125 -32.07 -14.83 27.78
C ASP A 125 -31.54 -13.39 27.60
N THR A 126 -30.45 -13.20 26.86
CA THR A 126 -29.91 -11.88 26.47
C THR A 126 -30.43 -11.36 25.11
N GLY A 127 -31.39 -12.05 24.49
CA GLY A 127 -32.00 -11.62 23.23
C GLY A 127 -31.25 -12.05 21.96
N ILE A 128 -30.47 -13.14 22.01
CA ILE A 128 -29.86 -13.78 20.83
C ILE A 128 -30.47 -15.18 20.65
N ASP A 129 -31.37 -15.36 19.67
CA ASP A 129 -32.05 -16.65 19.43
C ASP A 129 -31.64 -17.29 18.10
N ILE A 130 -30.55 -18.05 18.14
CA ILE A 130 -30.05 -18.91 17.05
C ILE A 130 -31.04 -20.00 16.57
N SER A 131 -32.18 -20.20 17.25
CA SER A 131 -33.24 -21.12 16.82
C SER A 131 -34.24 -20.48 15.84
N ASN A 132 -34.21 -19.15 15.69
CA ASN A 132 -35.20 -18.40 14.94
C ASN A 132 -34.64 -18.03 13.55
N PRO A 133 -35.17 -18.56 12.43
CA PRO A 133 -34.63 -18.35 11.08
C PRO A 133 -34.70 -16.91 10.56
N LYS A 134 -35.25 -15.96 11.33
CA LYS A 134 -35.16 -14.52 11.05
C LYS A 134 -33.92 -13.84 11.63
N GLU A 135 -33.22 -14.47 12.57
CA GLU A 135 -31.92 -14.03 13.08
C GLU A 135 -30.76 -14.87 12.51
N ILE A 136 -31.07 -15.91 11.73
CA ILE A 136 -30.10 -16.67 10.93
C ILE A 136 -29.85 -15.89 9.64
N GLN A 137 -28.98 -14.89 9.71
CA GLN A 137 -28.13 -14.64 8.56
C GLN A 137 -27.12 -15.80 8.55
N GLU A 138 -26.99 -16.48 7.41
CA GLU A 138 -25.89 -17.41 7.08
C GLU A 138 -24.53 -16.77 7.45
N PRO A 139 -23.38 -17.50 7.49
CA PRO A 139 -22.07 -16.84 7.68
C PRO A 139 -22.10 -15.58 6.85
N VAL A 140 -22.02 -14.42 7.50
CA VAL A 140 -22.24 -13.18 6.79
C VAL A 140 -21.09 -13.20 5.81
N VAL A 141 -21.41 -13.42 4.55
CA VAL A 141 -20.50 -13.42 3.43
C VAL A 141 -20.74 -12.09 2.78
N GLY A 142 -19.71 -11.26 2.74
CA GLY A 142 -19.83 -9.98 2.09
C GLY A 142 -19.63 -10.20 0.61
N THR A 143 -20.46 -9.55 -0.19
CA THR A 143 -20.29 -9.57 -1.63
C THR A 143 -19.28 -8.49 -2.02
N LEU A 144 -18.11 -8.88 -2.51
CA LEU A 144 -17.10 -7.97 -3.01
C LEU A 144 -16.97 -8.07 -4.53
N ASP A 145 -17.20 -6.96 -5.20
CA ASP A 145 -17.13 -6.80 -6.64
C ASP A 145 -15.66 -6.82 -7.14
N ILE A 146 -15.05 -8.00 -7.22
CA ILE A 146 -13.66 -8.14 -7.65
C ILE A 146 -13.56 -8.05 -9.19
N TRP A 147 -12.44 -7.50 -9.65
CA TRP A 147 -12.01 -7.56 -11.04
C TRP A 147 -11.85 -9.02 -11.47
N THR A 148 -12.70 -9.51 -12.37
CA THR A 148 -12.58 -10.87 -12.91
C THR A 148 -12.21 -10.87 -14.38
N SER A 149 -11.35 -11.81 -14.77
CA SER A 149 -10.97 -12.07 -16.16
C SER A 149 -12.20 -12.42 -17.00
N GLY A 150 -12.62 -11.51 -17.88
CA GLY A 150 -13.60 -11.82 -18.90
C GLY A 150 -12.96 -12.66 -20.00
N SER A 151 -13.30 -13.95 -20.09
CA SER A 151 -12.98 -14.77 -21.27
C SER A 151 -13.80 -14.29 -22.46
N GLY A 152 -13.33 -13.29 -23.18
CA GLY A 152 -14.05 -12.77 -24.34
C GLY A 152 -13.28 -11.70 -25.08
N ASN A 153 -13.07 -11.94 -26.38
CA ASN A 153 -12.36 -11.08 -27.32
C ASN A 153 -13.15 -9.78 -27.69
N GLN A 154 -13.79 -9.14 -26.70
CA GLN A 154 -14.52 -7.88 -26.87
C GLN A 154 -14.05 -6.84 -25.86
N ILE A 155 -13.48 -5.75 -26.39
CA ILE A 155 -13.12 -4.54 -25.66
C ILE A 155 -14.43 -3.84 -25.24
N SER A 156 -15.00 -4.29 -24.13
CA SER A 156 -16.11 -3.60 -23.45
C SER A 156 -15.52 -2.49 -22.57
N LYS A 157 -16.03 -1.26 -22.73
CA LYS A 157 -15.56 -0.04 -22.03
C LYS A 157 -15.91 0.01 -20.53
N LYS A 158 -16.21 -1.12 -19.90
CA LYS A 158 -16.48 -1.23 -18.47
C LYS A 158 -15.72 -2.45 -17.91
N PRO A 159 -15.09 -2.33 -16.73
CA PRO A 159 -14.43 -3.46 -16.09
C PRO A 159 -15.44 -4.58 -15.85
N ASN A 160 -15.02 -5.82 -16.07
CA ASN A 160 -15.83 -7.00 -15.79
C ASN A 160 -15.75 -7.26 -14.28
N ILE A 161 -16.66 -6.62 -13.55
CA ILE A 161 -16.78 -6.73 -12.11
C ILE A 161 -17.67 -7.94 -11.82
N GLN A 162 -17.19 -8.90 -11.04
CA GLN A 162 -18.06 -9.95 -10.51
C GLN A 162 -18.02 -9.97 -8.98
N PRO A 163 -19.19 -10.13 -8.34
CA PRO A 163 -19.28 -10.32 -6.91
C PRO A 163 -18.62 -11.63 -6.49
N ILE A 164 -17.59 -11.55 -5.66
CA ILE A 164 -16.91 -12.65 -4.98
C ILE A 164 -17.25 -12.59 -3.49
N GLU A 165 -17.47 -13.75 -2.91
CA GLU A 165 -17.69 -13.93 -1.48
C GLU A 165 -16.39 -13.70 -0.72
N VAL A 166 -16.33 -12.69 0.15
CA VAL A 166 -15.14 -12.41 0.99
C VAL A 166 -15.50 -12.37 2.47
N ASP A 167 -14.52 -12.73 3.30
CA ASP A 167 -14.62 -12.63 4.75
C ASP A 167 -14.77 -11.15 5.19
N PHE A 168 -15.71 -10.86 6.09
CA PHE A 168 -15.98 -9.52 6.63
C PHE A 168 -14.78 -8.86 7.29
N ARG A 169 -13.76 -9.62 7.73
CA ARG A 169 -12.52 -9.02 8.23
C ARG A 169 -11.87 -8.12 7.18
N TRP A 170 -12.12 -8.37 5.89
CA TRP A 170 -11.65 -7.57 4.78
C TRP A 170 -12.63 -6.48 4.34
N ILE A 171 -13.82 -6.38 4.97
CA ILE A 171 -14.81 -5.32 4.73
C ILE A 171 -14.82 -4.38 5.92
N LEU A 172 -14.11 -3.26 5.80
CA LEU A 172 -14.19 -2.17 6.76
C LEU A 172 -15.09 -1.09 6.19
N ASP A 173 -15.92 -0.55 7.07
CA ASP A 173 -16.59 0.72 6.83
C ASP A 173 -15.53 1.83 6.72
N GLU A 174 -15.82 2.85 5.92
CA GLU A 174 -14.91 3.98 5.70
C GLU A 174 -14.50 4.66 7.02
N GLU A 175 -15.41 4.71 8.00
CA GLU A 175 -15.16 5.25 9.35
C GLU A 175 -14.22 4.38 10.21
N SER A 176 -13.98 3.13 9.80
CA SER A 176 -13.18 2.14 10.52
C SER A 176 -11.82 1.84 9.89
N LEU A 177 -11.45 2.57 8.82
CA LEU A 177 -10.17 2.42 8.16
C LEU A 177 -9.01 2.67 9.14
N PRO A 178 -7.97 1.81 9.13
CA PRO A 178 -6.88 1.91 10.09
C PRO A 178 -5.98 3.11 9.79
N HIS A 179 -5.56 3.80 10.85
CA HIS A 179 -4.46 4.77 10.80
C HIS A 179 -3.12 4.12 11.08
N PHE A 180 -2.05 4.80 10.69
CA PHE A 180 -0.72 4.38 11.11
C PHE A 180 -0.57 4.41 12.64
N PRO A 181 0.05 3.40 13.28
CA PRO A 181 0.18 3.34 14.72
C PRO A 181 0.92 4.57 15.28
N ALA A 182 0.39 5.20 16.33
CA ALA A 182 0.94 6.45 16.87
C ALA A 182 2.44 6.38 17.21
N LEU A 183 2.93 5.21 17.64
CA LEU A 183 4.32 4.95 18.00
C LEU A 183 5.29 5.22 16.84
N ILE A 184 4.88 5.00 15.58
CA ILE A 184 5.79 5.20 14.44
C ILE A 184 6.21 6.66 14.33
N TYR A 185 5.32 7.60 14.68
CA TYR A 185 5.58 9.03 14.59
C TYR A 185 6.68 9.49 15.54
N ASP A 186 6.77 8.84 16.71
CA ASP A 186 7.81 9.08 17.70
C ASP A 186 9.15 8.47 17.30
N MET A 187 9.15 7.49 16.39
CA MET A 187 10.36 6.84 15.88
C MET A 187 10.91 7.53 14.63
N LEU A 188 10.09 8.31 13.90
CA LEU A 188 10.49 8.91 12.64
C LEU A 188 11.76 9.78 12.71
N PRO A 189 12.51 9.85 11.59
CA PRO A 189 13.64 10.76 11.45
C PRO A 189 13.26 12.23 11.77
N PRO A 190 14.15 13.03 12.39
CA PRO A 190 13.84 14.40 12.80
C PRO A 190 13.35 15.32 11.67
N LEU A 191 13.75 15.06 10.43
CA LEU A 191 13.26 15.81 9.26
C LEU A 191 11.77 15.52 9.03
N LEU A 192 11.38 14.24 9.03
CA LEU A 192 10.00 13.82 8.81
C LEU A 192 9.10 14.25 9.97
N LYS A 193 9.57 14.17 11.23
CA LYS A 193 8.86 14.74 12.38
C LYS A 193 8.53 16.23 12.21
N LYS A 194 9.47 17.02 11.69
CA LYS A 194 9.24 18.45 11.41
C LYS A 194 8.25 18.68 10.27
N VAL A 195 8.27 17.84 9.24
CA VAL A 195 7.28 17.87 8.15
C VAL A 195 5.89 17.61 8.73
N LEU A 196 5.73 16.53 9.49
CA LEU A 196 4.45 16.07 10.03
C LEU A 196 3.92 16.92 11.18
N GLY A 197 4.78 17.66 11.90
CA GLY A 197 4.36 18.61 12.93
C GLY A 197 3.54 19.79 12.41
N ASN A 198 3.41 19.94 11.08
CA ASN A 198 2.53 20.94 10.45
C ASN A 198 1.20 20.34 9.94
N CYS A 199 0.99 19.03 10.11
CA CYS A 199 -0.25 18.34 9.72
C CYS A 199 -1.39 18.65 10.70
N ILE A 200 -2.62 18.60 10.19
CA ILE A 200 -3.80 19.11 10.91
C ILE A 200 -4.68 17.97 11.45
N SER A 201 -4.64 16.80 10.84
CA SER A 201 -5.32 15.57 11.29
C SER A 201 -4.38 14.37 11.24
N GLU A 202 -4.84 13.22 11.75
CA GLU A 202 -4.13 11.94 11.62
C GLU A 202 -4.11 11.48 10.16
N ASP A 203 -5.21 11.60 9.41
CA ASP A 203 -5.23 11.24 7.97
C ASP A 203 -4.32 12.15 7.13
N ASP A 204 -4.26 13.45 7.46
CA ASP A 204 -3.32 14.38 6.84
C ASP A 204 -1.87 13.98 7.16
N ARG A 205 -1.61 13.46 8.36
CA ARG A 205 -0.29 12.98 8.77
C ARG A 205 0.11 11.72 8.01
N ASP A 206 -0.79 10.75 7.89
CA ASP A 206 -0.59 9.50 7.15
C ASP A 206 -0.28 9.81 5.67
N MET A 207 -1.14 10.62 5.03
CA MET A 207 -0.98 11.05 3.64
C MET A 207 0.34 11.80 3.43
N MET A 208 0.66 12.77 4.28
CA MET A 208 1.85 13.61 4.14
C MET A 208 3.14 12.80 4.35
N LEU A 209 3.12 11.77 5.21
CA LEU A 209 4.25 10.88 5.40
C LEU A 209 4.55 10.10 4.11
N MET A 210 3.55 9.43 3.56
CA MET A 210 3.72 8.64 2.32
C MET A 210 4.06 9.53 1.11
N GLY A 211 3.43 10.70 1.00
CA GLY A 211 3.75 11.70 -0.02
C GLY A 211 5.19 12.22 0.09
N ALA A 212 5.66 12.52 1.31
CA ALA A 212 7.03 12.98 1.54
C ALA A 212 8.07 11.89 1.23
N LEU A 213 7.85 10.65 1.68
CA LEU A 213 8.71 9.50 1.37
C LEU A 213 8.81 9.28 -0.14
N THR A 214 7.68 9.37 -0.83
CA THR A 214 7.61 9.21 -2.29
C THR A 214 8.39 10.30 -3.02
N CYS A 215 8.19 11.58 -2.66
CA CYS A 215 8.95 12.69 -3.21
C CYS A 215 10.46 12.56 -2.91
N ILE A 216 10.84 12.10 -1.72
CA ILE A 216 12.25 11.95 -1.35
C ILE A 216 12.90 10.79 -2.13
N SER A 217 12.18 9.70 -2.38
CA SER A 217 12.70 8.49 -3.01
C SER A 217 13.44 8.72 -4.33
N VAL A 218 12.89 9.55 -5.22
CA VAL A 218 13.48 9.89 -6.53
C VAL A 218 14.84 10.59 -6.42
N THR A 219 15.05 11.31 -5.32
CA THR A 219 16.27 12.11 -5.12
C THR A 219 17.44 11.27 -4.55
N LEU A 220 17.18 10.00 -4.22
CA LEU A 220 18.11 9.03 -3.63
C LEU A 220 18.63 8.00 -4.65
N HIS A 221 18.79 8.40 -5.91
CA HIS A 221 19.28 7.55 -7.00
C HIS A 221 20.73 7.03 -6.83
N ASN A 222 21.48 7.48 -5.83
CA ASN A 222 22.80 6.93 -5.46
C ASN A 222 22.72 5.76 -4.47
N VAL A 223 21.52 5.39 -4.03
CA VAL A 223 21.24 4.29 -3.09
C VAL A 223 20.74 3.09 -3.88
N VAL A 224 21.27 1.92 -3.54
CA VAL A 224 20.75 0.62 -3.99
C VAL A 224 20.48 -0.30 -2.81
N GLY A 225 19.59 -1.27 -2.98
CA GLY A 225 19.37 -2.36 -2.03
C GLY A 225 19.32 -3.68 -2.78
N GLU A 226 19.83 -4.75 -2.17
CA GLU A 226 19.74 -6.09 -2.77
C GLU A 226 18.38 -6.72 -2.44
N TYR A 227 17.62 -7.08 -3.46
CA TYR A 227 16.36 -7.83 -3.32
C TYR A 227 16.30 -8.89 -4.42
N ASN A 228 16.13 -10.15 -4.02
CA ASN A 228 16.16 -11.30 -4.94
C ASN A 228 17.41 -11.34 -5.84
N HIS A 229 18.59 -11.13 -5.25
CA HIS A 229 19.89 -11.15 -5.93
C HIS A 229 20.11 -10.09 -7.02
N ASP A 230 19.29 -9.03 -7.05
CA ASP A 230 19.48 -7.88 -7.93
C ASP A 230 19.50 -6.57 -7.12
N ASP A 231 20.13 -5.54 -7.69
CA ASP A 231 20.26 -4.21 -7.10
C ASP A 231 19.07 -3.33 -7.53
N TRP A 232 18.29 -2.88 -6.54
CA TRP A 232 17.09 -2.07 -6.74
C TRP A 232 17.28 -0.65 -6.20
N HIS A 233 16.62 0.33 -6.83
CA HIS A 233 16.54 1.71 -6.35
C HIS A 233 15.26 1.95 -5.54
N PRO A 234 15.23 2.96 -4.65
CA PRO A 234 14.15 3.12 -3.67
C PRO A 234 12.86 3.74 -4.21
N MET A 235 12.61 3.72 -5.53
CA MET A 235 11.52 4.48 -6.16
C MET A 235 10.11 4.03 -5.71
N LEU A 236 9.31 4.96 -5.17
CA LEU A 236 7.97 4.68 -4.66
C LEU A 236 6.88 5.20 -5.58
N TYR A 237 5.76 4.47 -5.67
CA TYR A 237 4.52 4.89 -6.32
C TYR A 237 3.41 4.96 -5.27
N PHE A 238 2.78 6.13 -5.16
CA PHE A 238 1.77 6.44 -4.16
C PHE A 238 0.58 7.18 -4.78
N PHE A 239 -0.62 6.77 -4.40
CA PHE A 239 -1.88 7.37 -4.80
C PHE A 239 -2.78 7.57 -3.58
N VAL A 240 -3.28 8.79 -3.40
CA VAL A 240 -4.26 9.10 -2.35
C VAL A 240 -5.65 9.14 -2.96
N MET A 241 -6.51 8.26 -2.49
CA MET A 241 -7.95 8.24 -2.76
C MET A 241 -8.65 9.06 -1.69
N ASP A 242 -9.57 9.91 -2.12
CA ASP A 242 -10.42 10.71 -1.23
C ASP A 242 -11.54 11.30 -2.09
N ASP A 243 -12.51 11.98 -1.50
CA ASP A 243 -13.54 12.73 -2.21
C ASP A 243 -13.11 14.18 -2.48
N ALA A 244 -13.86 14.87 -3.32
CA ALA A 244 -13.55 16.26 -3.67
C ALA A 244 -13.68 17.17 -2.43
N GLY A 245 -12.59 17.87 -2.08
CA GLY A 245 -12.59 18.89 -1.02
C GLY A 245 -12.27 18.39 0.39
N MET A 246 -11.86 17.13 0.56
CA MET A 246 -11.72 16.47 1.86
C MET A 246 -10.29 16.49 2.47
N GLY A 247 -9.37 17.26 1.89
CA GLY A 247 -8.07 17.56 2.54
C GLY A 247 -6.82 17.25 1.71
N LYS A 248 -6.93 16.52 0.59
CA LYS A 248 -5.80 16.19 -0.31
C LYS A 248 -4.95 17.38 -0.76
N GLY A 249 -5.52 18.59 -0.70
CA GLY A 249 -4.84 19.82 -1.06
C GLY A 249 -3.59 20.12 -0.24
N SER A 250 -3.36 19.46 0.91
CA SER A 250 -2.10 19.55 1.66
C SER A 250 -0.97 18.74 1.00
N LEU A 251 -1.27 17.69 0.23
CA LEU A 251 -0.27 16.86 -0.46
C LEU A 251 0.68 17.71 -1.31
N LYS A 252 0.20 18.81 -1.90
CA LYS A 252 1.00 19.78 -2.67
C LYS A 252 2.24 20.28 -1.92
N TYR A 253 2.22 20.30 -0.58
CA TYR A 253 3.36 20.71 0.23
C TYR A 253 4.50 19.68 0.20
N CYS A 254 4.23 18.39 -0.06
CA CYS A 254 5.27 17.39 -0.30
C CYS A 254 6.13 17.73 -1.52
N ARG A 255 5.54 18.40 -2.53
CA ARG A 255 6.27 18.92 -3.69
C ARG A 255 7.33 19.94 -3.31
N GLU A 256 7.06 20.77 -2.29
CA GLU A 256 7.97 21.82 -1.81
C GLU A 256 9.21 21.25 -1.12
N ILE A 257 9.16 20.01 -0.62
CA ILE A 257 10.31 19.33 0.01
C ILE A 257 11.44 19.12 -1.01
N VAL A 258 11.10 18.82 -2.26
CA VAL A 258 12.07 18.57 -3.34
C VAL A 258 12.18 19.71 -4.35
N ALA A 259 11.33 20.75 -4.22
CA ALA A 259 11.36 21.93 -5.09
C ALA A 259 12.73 22.63 -5.14
N PRO A 260 13.52 22.76 -4.04
CA PRO A 260 14.86 23.33 -4.13
C PRO A 260 15.83 22.55 -5.03
N ILE A 261 15.70 21.21 -5.08
CA ILE A 261 16.50 20.35 -5.96
C ILE A 261 16.03 20.51 -7.41
N HIS A 262 14.71 20.54 -7.63
CA HIS A 262 14.13 20.80 -8.95
C HIS A 262 14.57 22.15 -9.52
N ASN A 263 14.49 23.22 -8.72
CA ASN A 263 14.83 24.57 -9.14
C ASN A 263 16.30 24.68 -9.54
N GLU A 264 17.21 24.08 -8.77
CA GLU A 264 18.64 24.05 -9.10
C GLU A 264 18.90 23.32 -10.41
N LEU A 265 18.29 22.13 -10.62
CA LEU A 265 18.44 21.38 -11.87
C LEU A 265 17.94 22.19 -13.06
N ARG A 266 16.77 22.83 -12.91
CA ARG A 266 16.19 23.68 -13.94
C ARG A 266 17.09 24.88 -14.27
N GLU A 267 17.53 25.62 -13.25
CA GLU A 267 18.40 26.79 -13.41
C GLU A 267 19.77 26.43 -14.00
N ALA A 268 20.34 25.29 -13.63
CA ALA A 268 21.56 24.77 -14.24
C ALA A 268 21.37 24.48 -15.74
N SER A 269 20.28 23.81 -16.11
CA SER A 269 19.96 23.52 -17.51
C SER A 269 19.71 24.80 -18.32
N GLU A 270 19.02 25.78 -17.75
CA GLU A 270 18.71 27.06 -18.39
C GLU A 270 19.97 27.90 -18.63
N ARG A 271 20.94 27.85 -17.71
CA ARG A 271 22.27 28.47 -17.91
C ARG A 271 23.04 27.81 -19.05
N LEU A 272 23.16 26.48 -19.05
CA LEU A 272 23.86 25.75 -20.13
C LEU A 272 23.22 26.02 -21.50
N MET A 273 21.89 26.05 -21.58
CA MET A 273 21.18 26.39 -22.81
C MET A 273 21.42 27.84 -23.28
N LYS A 274 21.58 28.78 -22.34
CA LYS A 274 21.89 30.17 -22.66
C LYS A 274 23.32 30.31 -23.17
N GLU A 275 24.29 29.70 -22.48
CA GLU A 275 25.71 29.67 -22.87
C GLU A 275 25.89 29.05 -24.26
N TYR A 276 25.20 27.95 -24.57
CA TYR A 276 25.23 27.33 -25.90
C TYR A 276 24.63 28.22 -27.00
N LYS A 277 23.57 28.97 -26.70
CA LYS A 277 22.97 29.90 -27.66
C LYS A 277 23.89 31.10 -27.93
N GLU A 278 24.55 31.61 -26.90
CA GLU A 278 25.50 32.71 -26.98
C GLU A 278 26.73 32.29 -27.80
N SER A 279 27.33 31.13 -27.51
CA SER A 279 28.48 30.60 -28.27
C SER A 279 28.16 30.36 -29.76
N LYS A 280 26.95 29.86 -30.07
CA LYS A 280 26.49 29.76 -31.48
C LYS A 280 26.21 31.09 -32.14
N SER A 281 25.87 32.14 -31.39
CA SER A 281 25.64 33.48 -31.94
C SER A 281 26.96 34.18 -32.26
N GLU A 282 27.98 34.00 -31.42
CA GLU A 282 29.34 34.52 -31.62
C GLU A 282 30.09 33.76 -32.74
N SER A 283 29.87 32.45 -32.85
CA SER A 283 30.47 31.63 -33.92
C SER A 283 29.86 31.90 -35.32
N LYS A 284 28.73 32.62 -35.40
CA LYS A 284 28.14 33.06 -36.68
C LYS A 284 28.73 34.38 -37.20
N SER A 285 29.48 35.13 -36.38
CA SER A 285 30.13 36.38 -36.76
C SER A 285 31.64 36.24 -37.07
N GLY A 286 32.24 35.07 -36.80
CA GLY A 286 33.58 34.66 -37.26
C GLY A 286 33.51 33.46 -38.22
N GLU A 287 34.54 33.24 -39.03
CA GLU A 287 34.61 32.14 -40.02
C GLU A 287 34.24 30.76 -39.41
N LYS A 288 33.56 29.94 -40.24
CA LYS A 288 33.07 28.60 -39.88
C LYS A 288 34.22 27.66 -39.50
N ASP A 289 34.53 27.57 -38.22
CA ASP A 289 35.21 26.39 -37.68
C ASP A 289 34.20 25.23 -37.63
N THR A 290 34.54 24.17 -38.36
CA THR A 290 33.68 23.02 -38.66
C THR A 290 33.81 21.88 -37.64
N SER A 291 34.37 22.15 -36.46
CA SER A 291 34.78 21.10 -35.51
C SER A 291 33.94 20.97 -34.24
N ASP A 292 32.99 21.85 -33.94
CA ASP A 292 32.25 21.76 -32.67
C ASP A 292 30.81 21.27 -32.89
N VAL A 293 30.68 19.96 -33.15
CA VAL A 293 29.41 19.23 -33.07
C VAL A 293 29.09 18.96 -31.60
N ASN A 294 29.01 20.01 -30.79
CA ASN A 294 28.45 19.88 -29.45
C ASN A 294 26.92 19.82 -29.59
N GLU A 295 26.35 18.68 -29.19
CA GLU A 295 24.90 18.45 -29.12
C GLU A 295 24.26 19.55 -28.26
N ALA A 296 23.09 20.04 -28.67
CA ALA A 296 22.44 21.13 -27.96
C ALA A 296 22.04 20.66 -26.54
N PRO A 297 22.41 21.39 -25.47
CA PRO A 297 22.02 21.00 -24.12
C PRO A 297 20.50 20.96 -24.00
N HIS A 298 20.00 19.92 -23.37
CA HIS A 298 18.57 19.73 -23.16
C HIS A 298 18.12 20.35 -21.83
N ARG A 299 16.83 20.64 -21.75
CA ARG A 299 16.21 21.07 -20.51
C ARG A 299 16.07 19.88 -19.57
N CYS A 300 16.68 19.98 -18.39
CA CYS A 300 16.60 18.97 -17.35
C CYS A 300 15.71 19.48 -16.21
N THR A 301 14.73 18.70 -15.81
CA THR A 301 13.78 19.04 -14.75
C THR A 301 13.33 17.80 -14.00
N LEU A 302 13.35 17.85 -12.67
CA LEU A 302 12.93 16.70 -11.85
C LEU A 302 11.45 16.34 -12.02
N PHE A 303 10.58 17.34 -12.11
CA PHE A 303 9.14 17.13 -12.25
C PHE A 303 8.78 16.92 -13.71
N ILE A 304 8.09 15.82 -13.98
CA ILE A 304 7.48 15.51 -15.27
C ILE A 304 6.02 15.96 -15.21
N PRO A 305 5.60 16.91 -16.05
CA PRO A 305 4.20 17.35 -16.10
C PRO A 305 3.26 16.22 -16.50
N THR A 306 2.11 16.10 -15.83
CA THR A 306 1.08 15.09 -16.12
C THR A 306 0.41 15.26 -17.48
N ASN A 307 0.54 16.43 -18.12
CA ASN A 307 0.06 16.68 -19.47
C ASN A 307 1.09 16.30 -20.57
N SER A 308 2.17 15.59 -20.22
CA SER A 308 3.18 15.13 -21.17
C SER A 308 2.73 13.85 -21.88
N SER A 309 2.89 13.79 -23.20
CA SER A 309 2.74 12.53 -23.95
C SER A 309 3.82 11.51 -23.57
N ALA A 310 3.58 10.23 -23.84
CA ALA A 310 4.53 9.14 -23.55
C ALA A 310 5.94 9.43 -24.12
N ALA A 311 6.02 9.95 -25.36
CA ALA A 311 7.28 10.32 -26.00
C ALA A 311 8.01 11.48 -25.30
N SER A 312 7.25 12.44 -24.72
CA SER A 312 7.82 13.55 -23.95
C SER A 312 8.33 13.07 -22.59
N VAL A 313 7.63 12.13 -21.95
CA VAL A 313 8.09 11.51 -20.69
C VAL A 313 9.41 10.76 -20.91
N ILE A 314 9.49 9.91 -21.94
CA ILE A 314 10.72 9.19 -22.28
C ILE A 314 11.86 10.18 -22.55
N GLN A 315 11.62 11.22 -23.35
CA GLN A 315 12.64 12.22 -23.63
C GLN A 315 13.11 12.98 -22.38
N GLN A 316 12.21 13.30 -21.45
CA GLN A 316 12.60 13.93 -20.18
C GLN A 316 13.40 12.98 -19.28
N LEU A 317 13.02 11.70 -19.23
CA LEU A 317 13.78 10.70 -18.49
C LEU A 317 15.18 10.52 -19.09
N ASP A 318 15.30 10.41 -20.41
CA ASP A 318 16.58 10.32 -21.13
C ASP A 318 17.50 11.52 -20.80
N ASN A 319 16.95 12.73 -20.85
CA ASN A 319 17.67 13.96 -20.50
C ASN A 319 18.08 14.06 -19.02
N ASN A 320 17.49 13.25 -18.14
CA ASN A 320 17.73 13.26 -16.69
C ASN A 320 18.41 11.96 -16.21
N ASP A 321 19.12 11.23 -17.07
CA ASP A 321 19.77 9.95 -16.74
C ASP A 321 18.78 8.90 -16.18
N GLY A 322 17.57 8.87 -16.73
CA GLY A 322 16.48 7.99 -16.33
C GLY A 322 15.68 8.49 -15.12
N ILE A 323 15.96 9.65 -14.53
CA ILE A 323 15.35 10.10 -13.27
C ILE A 323 14.14 11.01 -13.53
N GLY A 324 13.01 10.74 -12.86
CA GLY A 324 11.83 11.59 -12.98
C GLY A 324 10.82 11.43 -11.85
N LEU A 325 10.07 12.50 -11.59
CA LEU A 325 8.98 12.51 -10.62
C LEU A 325 7.70 13.03 -11.29
N ILE A 326 6.68 12.17 -11.37
CA ILE A 326 5.32 12.60 -11.71
C ILE A 326 4.62 12.93 -10.39
N PHE A 327 4.20 14.19 -10.25
CA PHE A 327 3.52 14.67 -9.06
C PHE A 327 2.30 15.47 -9.46
N ASP A 328 1.12 15.08 -8.98
CA ASP A 328 -0.11 15.83 -9.19
C ASP A 328 -1.09 15.63 -8.04
N THR A 329 -1.73 16.70 -7.60
CA THR A 329 -2.81 16.61 -6.61
C THR A 329 -4.16 16.36 -7.23
N GLU A 330 -4.26 16.45 -8.57
CA GLU A 330 -5.48 16.18 -9.32
C GLU A 330 -5.12 15.27 -10.51
N CYS A 331 -5.45 13.98 -10.41
CA CYS A 331 -5.07 12.98 -11.41
C CYS A 331 -5.93 13.03 -12.69
N ASP A 332 -6.78 14.04 -12.88
CA ASP A 332 -7.69 14.15 -14.03
C ASP A 332 -6.92 14.29 -15.35
N THR A 333 -5.85 15.08 -15.34
CA THR A 333 -5.00 15.37 -16.49
C THR A 333 -4.26 14.11 -16.94
N LEU A 334 -3.66 13.38 -16.00
CA LEU A 334 -3.00 12.11 -16.29
C LEU A 334 -4.00 11.05 -16.78
N SER A 335 -5.19 11.00 -16.16
CA SER A 335 -6.28 10.12 -16.57
C SER A 335 -6.73 10.38 -18.01
N ALA A 336 -6.76 11.64 -18.43
CA ALA A 336 -7.10 12.01 -19.81
C ALA A 336 -6.04 11.55 -20.81
N ILE A 337 -4.75 11.68 -20.47
CA ILE A 337 -3.65 11.20 -21.33
C ILE A 337 -3.66 9.68 -21.46
N LEU A 338 -3.87 8.98 -20.35
CA LEU A 338 -3.95 7.53 -20.36
C LEU A 338 -5.12 7.01 -21.19
N LYS A 339 -6.24 7.74 -21.23
CA LYS A 339 -7.35 7.41 -22.14
C LYS A 339 -6.99 7.59 -23.62
N SER A 340 -6.14 8.55 -23.96
CA SER A 340 -5.76 8.84 -25.36
C SER A 340 -4.58 8.01 -25.88
N GLU A 341 -3.58 7.75 -25.03
CA GLU A 341 -2.32 7.06 -25.37
C GLU A 341 -2.18 5.73 -24.61
N TYR A 342 -3.31 5.07 -24.37
CA TYR A 342 -3.37 3.84 -23.58
C TYR A 342 -2.42 2.77 -24.17
N GLY A 343 -1.59 2.18 -23.31
CA GLY A 343 -0.57 1.18 -23.68
C GLY A 343 0.87 1.71 -23.58
N ASP A 344 1.18 2.82 -24.26
CA ASP A 344 2.55 3.35 -24.27
C ASP A 344 2.95 3.95 -22.91
N TYR A 345 2.06 4.73 -22.32
CA TYR A 345 2.32 5.37 -21.02
C TYR A 345 2.31 4.36 -19.85
N SER A 346 1.36 3.42 -19.82
CA SER A 346 1.34 2.33 -18.82
C SER A 346 2.62 1.48 -18.90
N THR A 347 3.14 1.22 -20.11
CA THR A 347 4.42 0.52 -20.28
C THR A 347 5.58 1.30 -19.66
N ILE A 348 5.64 2.62 -19.79
CA ILE A 348 6.65 3.44 -19.11
C ILE A 348 6.55 3.28 -17.60
N ILE A 349 5.35 3.38 -17.03
CA ILE A 349 5.12 3.24 -15.57
C ILE A 349 5.60 1.87 -15.09
N ARG A 350 5.23 0.78 -15.79
CA ARG A 350 5.58 -0.60 -15.41
C ARG A 350 7.06 -0.89 -15.53
N LYS A 351 7.68 -0.50 -16.66
CA LYS A 351 9.13 -0.65 -16.88
C LYS A 351 9.93 0.16 -15.87
N SER A 352 9.53 1.41 -15.62
CA SER A 352 10.21 2.28 -14.65
C SER A 352 10.11 1.77 -13.22
N TYR A 353 9.00 1.15 -12.83
CA TYR A 353 8.85 0.53 -11.52
C TYR A 353 9.87 -0.61 -11.31
N HIS A 354 10.26 -1.30 -12.39
CA HIS A 354 11.24 -2.38 -12.39
C HIS A 354 12.63 -1.99 -12.90
N HIS A 355 12.86 -0.70 -13.17
CA HIS A 355 14.10 -0.22 -13.77
C HIS A 355 14.47 -0.99 -15.05
N GLU A 356 13.48 -1.48 -15.79
CA GLU A 356 13.66 -2.18 -17.05
C GLU A 356 14.00 -1.19 -18.17
N PRO A 357 14.91 -1.55 -19.10
CA PRO A 357 15.27 -0.67 -20.20
C PRO A 357 14.07 -0.23 -21.06
N ILE A 358 14.06 1.06 -21.43
CA ILE A 358 13.08 1.64 -22.36
C ILE A 358 13.81 2.01 -23.65
N ASP A 359 13.49 1.29 -24.72
CA ASP A 359 13.97 1.58 -26.07
C ASP A 359 13.06 2.61 -26.76
N LEU A 360 13.69 3.62 -27.36
CA LEU A 360 13.02 4.61 -28.20
C LEU A 360 13.62 4.56 -29.60
N SER A 361 12.77 4.30 -30.60
CA SER A 361 13.13 4.43 -32.01
C SER A 361 12.22 5.45 -32.68
N ARG A 362 12.77 6.59 -33.13
CA ARG A 362 12.01 7.61 -33.86
C ARG A 362 12.35 7.57 -35.35
N ARG A 363 11.36 7.24 -36.18
CA ARG A 363 11.49 7.16 -37.65
C ARG A 363 11.85 8.49 -38.35
N LYS A 364 11.62 9.64 -37.71
CA LYS A 364 11.81 10.97 -38.33
C LYS A 364 13.28 11.44 -38.33
N ASP A 365 14.04 11.06 -37.31
CA ASP A 365 15.42 11.56 -37.11
C ASP A 365 16.46 10.42 -37.11
N ASP A 366 16.05 9.17 -37.36
CA ASP A 366 16.88 7.96 -37.26
C ASP A 366 17.63 7.83 -35.92
N GLU A 367 17.06 8.40 -34.86
CA GLU A 367 17.61 8.34 -33.51
C GLU A 367 17.07 7.11 -32.79
N TYR A 368 18.01 6.24 -32.39
CA TYR A 368 17.79 5.17 -31.43
C TYR A 368 18.38 5.57 -30.09
N ARG A 369 17.54 5.65 -29.05
CA ARG A 369 17.94 5.99 -27.69
C ARG A 369 17.48 4.89 -26.74
N VAL A 370 18.28 4.59 -25.72
CA VAL A 370 17.96 3.55 -24.73
C VAL A 370 18.15 4.14 -23.34
N ILE A 371 17.07 4.13 -22.56
CA ILE A 371 17.14 4.44 -21.14
C ILE A 371 17.36 3.11 -20.41
N GLU A 372 18.61 2.84 -20.04
CA GLU A 372 19.01 1.56 -19.45
C GLU A 372 18.33 1.26 -18.12
N ARG A 373 18.16 2.29 -17.26
CA ARG A 373 17.58 2.15 -15.92
C ARG A 373 16.67 3.33 -15.58
N PRO A 374 15.41 3.32 -16.04
CA PRO A 374 14.46 4.35 -15.66
C PRO A 374 14.13 4.27 -14.15
N MET A 375 14.29 5.41 -13.48
CA MET A 375 14.02 5.66 -12.06
C MET A 375 12.94 6.73 -11.95
N LEU A 376 11.70 6.28 -12.11
CA LEU A 376 10.50 7.11 -11.98
C LEU A 376 9.94 6.94 -10.57
N ALA A 377 9.49 8.03 -9.94
CA ALA A 377 8.60 8.01 -8.79
C ALA A 377 7.27 8.70 -9.15
N ILE A 378 6.18 8.27 -8.53
CA ILE A 378 4.83 8.75 -8.84
C ILE A 378 4.10 9.06 -7.54
N CYS A 379 3.64 10.30 -7.37
CA CYS A 379 2.82 10.71 -6.24
C CYS A 379 1.59 11.43 -6.76
N LEU A 380 0.43 10.80 -6.61
CA LEU A 380 -0.83 11.29 -7.18
C LEU A 380 -1.91 11.38 -6.11
N SER A 381 -2.89 12.24 -6.31
CA SER A 381 -4.16 12.15 -5.60
C SER A 381 -5.34 12.31 -6.55
N GLY A 382 -6.45 11.64 -6.22
CA GLY A 382 -7.62 11.61 -7.06
C GLY A 382 -8.81 10.93 -6.40
N THR A 383 -9.92 10.86 -7.12
CA THR A 383 -11.07 10.04 -6.69
C THR A 383 -10.81 8.58 -7.04
N PRO A 384 -11.51 7.61 -6.40
CA PRO A 384 -11.43 6.21 -6.79
C PRO A 384 -11.63 6.02 -8.31
N GLY A 385 -12.64 6.68 -8.90
CA GLY A 385 -12.91 6.71 -10.35
C GLY A 385 -11.71 7.06 -11.25
N GLN A 386 -10.82 7.94 -10.79
CA GLN A 386 -9.61 8.32 -11.51
C GLN A 386 -8.53 7.24 -11.42
N LEU A 387 -8.43 6.54 -10.29
CA LEU A 387 -7.53 5.39 -10.14
C LEU A 387 -7.91 4.27 -11.13
N TYR A 388 -9.20 3.97 -11.33
CA TYR A 388 -9.60 3.00 -12.37
C TYR A 388 -9.21 3.43 -13.77
N THR A 389 -9.24 4.73 -14.06
CA THR A 389 -8.78 5.22 -15.37
C THR A 389 -7.27 5.04 -15.52
N LEU A 390 -6.52 5.17 -14.43
CA LEU A 390 -5.08 4.92 -14.38
C LEU A 390 -4.76 3.42 -14.56
N THR A 391 -5.61 2.55 -14.05
CA THR A 391 -5.41 1.08 -14.04
C THR A 391 -6.68 0.33 -14.48
N PRO A 392 -7.08 0.41 -15.76
CA PRO A 392 -8.38 -0.11 -16.21
C PRO A 392 -8.40 -1.62 -16.46
N GLN A 393 -7.26 -2.31 -16.33
CA GLN A 393 -7.18 -3.78 -16.38
C GLN A 393 -6.33 -4.29 -15.22
N ALA A 394 -6.90 -5.12 -14.35
CA ALA A 394 -6.16 -5.75 -13.26
C ALA A 394 -4.96 -6.60 -13.75
N GLU A 395 -5.07 -7.16 -14.97
CA GLU A 395 -4.06 -8.02 -15.59
C GLU A 395 -2.80 -7.27 -16.07
N ASP A 396 -2.84 -5.94 -16.25
CA ASP A 396 -1.69 -5.20 -16.77
C ASP A 396 -0.53 -5.06 -15.74
N GLY A 397 -0.85 -5.33 -14.47
CA GLY A 397 0.06 -5.26 -13.33
C GLY A 397 0.40 -3.84 -12.87
N THR A 398 -0.21 -2.79 -13.42
CA THR A 398 0.03 -1.40 -13.01
C THR A 398 -0.56 -1.14 -11.63
N PHE A 399 -1.78 -1.63 -11.37
CA PHE A 399 -2.47 -1.46 -10.08
C PHE A 399 -1.63 -1.97 -8.91
N SER A 400 -1.13 -3.20 -8.98
CA SER A 400 -0.34 -3.80 -7.90
C SER A 400 0.96 -3.04 -7.60
N ARG A 401 1.43 -2.18 -8.50
CA ARG A 401 2.65 -1.36 -8.30
C ARG A 401 2.38 -0.04 -7.56
N ILE A 402 1.12 0.40 -7.44
CA ILE A 402 0.75 1.68 -6.84
C ILE A 402 0.27 1.43 -5.40
N THR A 403 0.83 2.18 -4.46
CA THR A 403 0.39 2.16 -3.06
C THR A 403 -0.75 3.11 -2.84
N CYS A 404 -1.88 2.62 -2.33
CA CYS A 404 -3.11 3.37 -2.26
C CYS A 404 -3.48 3.65 -0.79
N TYR A 405 -3.73 4.91 -0.46
CA TYR A 405 -4.26 5.30 0.85
C TYR A 405 -5.60 5.98 0.66
N HIS A 406 -6.63 5.55 1.39
CA HIS A 406 -7.95 6.18 1.36
C HIS A 406 -8.11 7.10 2.56
N MET A 407 -8.42 8.38 2.32
CA MET A 407 -8.81 9.29 3.38
C MET A 407 -10.31 9.14 3.64
N PRO A 408 -10.74 8.90 4.88
CA PRO A 408 -12.16 8.77 5.19
C PRO A 408 -12.88 10.12 5.07
N PHE A 409 -14.12 10.09 4.55
CA PHE A 409 -14.98 11.26 4.49
C PHE A 409 -15.24 11.87 5.87
N LYS A 410 -15.11 13.20 5.98
CA LYS A 410 -15.44 13.96 7.20
C LYS A 410 -16.38 15.11 6.85
N ALA A 411 -17.60 15.06 7.38
CA ALA A 411 -18.64 16.06 7.13
C ALA A 411 -18.33 17.44 7.73
N GLU A 412 -17.37 17.53 8.66
CA GLU A 412 -17.11 18.73 9.44
C GLU A 412 -16.42 19.84 8.60
N PHE A 413 -17.03 21.01 8.55
CA PHE A 413 -16.39 22.19 7.95
C PHE A 413 -15.41 22.81 8.96
N ARG A 414 -14.11 22.64 8.70
CA ARG A 414 -13.07 23.26 9.53
C ARG A 414 -13.06 24.77 9.34
N ASP A 415 -13.01 25.52 10.44
CA ASP A 415 -12.73 26.96 10.37
C ASP A 415 -11.28 27.19 9.97
N VAL A 416 -11.07 27.78 8.78
CA VAL A 416 -9.76 28.04 8.19
C VAL A 416 -9.37 29.52 8.26
N LEU A 417 -10.29 30.40 8.67
CA LEU A 417 -10.08 31.84 8.69
C LEU A 417 -9.89 32.31 10.13
N VAL A 418 -8.68 32.11 10.67
CA VAL A 418 -8.31 32.60 12.01
C VAL A 418 -7.55 33.91 11.90
N GLU A 419 -8.04 34.97 12.55
CA GLU A 419 -7.31 36.22 12.73
C GLU A 419 -6.09 35.93 13.62
N SER A 420 -4.88 36.14 13.09
CA SER A 420 -3.62 35.84 13.81
C SER A 420 -3.44 36.80 15.00
N ALA A 421 -4.08 36.50 16.13
CA ALA A 421 -4.07 37.34 17.33
C ALA A 421 -2.72 37.36 18.09
N ASN A 422 -1.68 36.65 17.61
CA ASN A 422 -0.36 36.64 18.25
C ASN A 422 0.77 36.77 17.21
N THR A 423 1.21 38.00 16.97
CA THR A 423 2.43 38.35 16.22
C THR A 423 3.70 38.02 17.01
N ASN A 424 3.89 36.75 17.40
CA ASN A 424 5.14 36.29 18.03
C ASN A 424 5.54 34.82 17.72
N SER A 425 5.05 34.24 16.62
CA SER A 425 5.61 32.98 16.08
C SER A 425 5.84 33.10 14.58
N ASP A 426 7.08 32.95 14.14
CA ASP A 426 7.56 32.83 12.74
C ASP A 426 6.52 33.09 11.64
N SER A 427 6.60 34.29 11.06
CA SER A 427 5.77 34.90 9.99
C SER A 427 5.78 34.15 8.64
N TYR A 428 6.02 32.84 8.61
CA TYR A 428 6.05 32.05 7.39
C TYR A 428 4.73 31.34 7.14
N THR A 429 4.25 31.45 5.90
CA THR A 429 3.17 30.61 5.37
C THR A 429 3.57 29.13 5.39
N LEU A 430 2.60 28.21 5.39
CA LEU A 430 2.89 26.77 5.31
C LEU A 430 3.77 26.42 4.10
N ARG A 431 3.50 27.01 2.93
CA ARG A 431 4.32 26.79 1.74
C ARG A 431 5.78 27.17 1.98
N GLU A 432 6.03 28.33 2.59
CA GLU A 432 7.38 28.78 2.90
C GLU A 432 8.05 27.86 3.92
N ARG A 433 7.33 27.41 4.96
CA ARG A 433 7.87 26.47 5.95
C ARG A 433 8.33 25.17 5.29
N PHE A 434 7.51 24.59 4.42
CA PHE A 434 7.87 23.37 3.67
C PHE A 434 9.03 23.60 2.70
N PHE A 435 9.08 24.76 2.05
CA PHE A 435 10.22 25.12 1.19
C PHE A 435 11.52 25.26 1.99
N GLN A 436 11.48 25.80 3.22
CA GLN A 436 12.65 25.85 4.11
C GLN A 436 13.07 24.44 4.57
N LEU A 437 12.11 23.56 4.87
CA LEU A 437 12.40 22.15 5.14
C LEU A 437 13.04 21.47 3.93
N GLY A 438 12.59 21.80 2.71
CA GLY A 438 13.21 21.34 1.47
C GLY A 438 14.65 21.81 1.30
N LYS A 439 14.99 23.05 1.70
CA LYS A 439 16.38 23.53 1.71
C LYS A 439 17.24 22.75 2.71
N LEU A 440 16.72 22.51 3.90
CA LEU A 440 17.40 21.68 4.91
C LEU A 440 17.63 20.26 4.39
N TYR A 441 16.61 19.67 3.76
CA TYR A 441 16.71 18.36 3.12
C TYR A 441 17.79 18.34 2.04
N LYS A 442 17.75 19.30 1.10
CA LYS A 442 18.74 19.45 0.03
C LYS A 442 20.17 19.45 0.58
N GLN A 443 20.46 20.27 1.60
CA GLN A 443 21.79 20.34 2.22
C GLN A 443 22.25 18.99 2.78
N ARG A 444 21.37 18.27 3.49
CA ARG A 444 21.68 16.93 4.02
C ARG A 444 21.90 15.92 2.90
N ARG A 445 21.03 15.93 1.90
CA ARG A 445 21.10 15.07 0.72
C ARG A 445 22.39 15.30 -0.06
N GLU A 446 22.83 16.54 -0.26
CA GLU A 446 24.10 16.82 -0.91
C GLU A 446 25.30 16.29 -0.13
N ALA A 447 25.29 16.44 1.20
CA ALA A 447 26.32 15.85 2.05
C ALA A 447 26.32 14.32 1.94
N PHE A 448 25.14 13.72 1.88
CA PHE A 448 24.97 12.29 1.65
C PHE A 448 25.52 11.88 0.27
N PHE A 449 25.18 12.60 -0.79
CA PHE A 449 25.66 12.33 -2.14
C PHE A 449 27.18 12.48 -2.30
N ARG A 450 27.79 13.45 -1.62
CA ARG A 450 29.26 13.62 -1.59
C ARG A 450 29.98 12.42 -0.97
N GLY A 451 29.33 11.69 -0.07
CA GLY A 451 29.91 10.48 0.50
C GLY A 451 29.98 9.28 -0.47
N GLY A 452 29.27 9.33 -1.61
CA GLY A 452 29.38 8.36 -2.70
C GLY A 452 28.11 7.56 -3.00
N LYS A 453 28.29 6.28 -3.36
CA LYS A 453 27.22 5.32 -3.64
C LYS A 453 26.98 4.44 -2.42
N TYR A 454 25.72 4.11 -2.14
CA TYR A 454 25.33 3.37 -0.94
C TYR A 454 24.64 2.07 -1.30
N ARG A 455 24.84 1.06 -0.46
CA ARG A 455 24.08 -0.18 -0.46
C ARG A 455 23.39 -0.36 0.89
N ILE A 456 22.06 -0.41 0.87
CA ILE A 456 21.27 -0.76 2.05
C ILE A 456 21.23 -2.27 2.18
N VAL A 457 21.52 -2.75 3.37
CA VAL A 457 21.43 -4.17 3.74
C VAL A 457 20.44 -4.31 4.89
N ILE A 458 19.45 -5.18 4.70
CA ILE A 458 18.52 -5.56 5.76
C ILE A 458 19.19 -6.66 6.60
N PRO A 459 19.35 -6.48 7.92
CA PRO A 459 19.85 -7.51 8.81
C PRO A 459 19.08 -8.83 8.71
N GLN A 460 19.77 -9.96 8.92
CA GLN A 460 19.20 -11.30 8.69
C GLN A 460 18.01 -11.61 9.61
N GLU A 461 18.02 -11.08 10.83
CA GLU A 461 16.92 -11.14 11.78
C GLU A 461 15.64 -10.53 11.20
N TYR A 462 15.74 -9.35 10.60
CA TYR A 462 14.61 -8.63 10.00
C TYR A 462 14.16 -9.30 8.70
N CYS A 463 15.09 -9.86 7.92
CA CYS A 463 14.74 -10.65 6.74
C CYS A 463 13.85 -11.86 7.10
N LYS A 464 14.08 -12.52 8.25
CA LYS A 464 13.24 -13.64 8.68
C LYS A 464 11.84 -13.16 9.07
N GLU A 465 11.76 -12.10 9.86
CA GLU A 465 10.51 -11.49 10.30
C GLU A 465 9.67 -11.00 9.10
N PHE A 466 10.29 -10.25 8.18
CA PHE A 466 9.69 -9.78 6.93
C PHE A 466 9.12 -10.94 6.10
N ASN A 467 9.92 -11.98 5.86
CA ASN A 467 9.49 -13.10 5.01
C ASN A 467 8.38 -13.93 5.65
N GLU A 468 8.38 -14.08 6.98
CA GLU A 468 7.31 -14.80 7.67
C GLU A 468 6.00 -14.02 7.59
N HIS A 469 6.05 -12.72 7.88
CA HIS A 469 4.89 -11.82 7.81
C HIS A 469 4.25 -11.83 6.41
N PHE A 470 5.03 -11.59 5.36
CA PHE A 470 4.47 -11.58 3.99
C PHE A 470 4.06 -12.96 3.48
N ARG A 471 4.64 -14.05 4.00
CA ARG A 471 4.17 -15.41 3.70
C ARG A 471 2.79 -15.65 4.31
N GLN A 472 2.60 -15.25 5.57
CA GLN A 472 1.32 -15.36 6.25
C GLN A 472 0.27 -14.48 5.57
N MET A 473 0.56 -13.21 5.32
CA MET A 473 -0.35 -12.29 4.63
C MET A 473 -0.72 -12.81 3.24
N ASN A 474 0.25 -13.35 2.49
CA ASN A 474 -0.05 -13.92 1.18
C ASN A 474 -0.95 -15.14 1.26
N GLN A 475 -0.81 -16.00 2.28
CA GLN A 475 -1.67 -17.15 2.48
C GLN A 475 -3.10 -16.70 2.83
N GLU A 476 -3.23 -15.78 3.77
CA GLU A 476 -4.51 -15.22 4.22
C GLU A 476 -5.29 -14.53 3.08
N VAL A 477 -4.61 -13.72 2.26
CA VAL A 477 -5.24 -13.04 1.12
C VAL A 477 -5.68 -14.03 0.03
N VAL A 478 -4.91 -15.09 -0.20
CA VAL A 478 -5.26 -16.11 -1.20
C VAL A 478 -6.45 -16.96 -0.74
N ASP A 479 -6.48 -17.33 0.54
CA ASP A 479 -7.53 -18.19 1.09
C ASP A 479 -8.86 -17.45 1.21
N ASP A 480 -8.83 -16.14 1.50
CA ASP A 480 -10.05 -15.38 1.82
C ASP A 480 -10.56 -14.46 0.71
N ILE A 481 -9.71 -14.09 -0.26
CA ILE A 481 -10.07 -13.13 -1.32
C ILE A 481 -9.98 -13.80 -2.69
N SER A 482 -8.78 -13.99 -3.23
CA SER A 482 -8.56 -14.72 -4.49
C SER A 482 -7.08 -15.00 -4.75
N HIS A 483 -6.82 -15.97 -5.63
CA HIS A 483 -5.46 -16.24 -6.11
C HIS A 483 -4.83 -15.06 -6.86
N ASP A 484 -5.63 -14.21 -7.51
CA ASP A 484 -5.15 -13.08 -8.33
C ASP A 484 -4.51 -11.97 -7.48
N MET A 485 -4.87 -11.93 -6.19
CA MET A 485 -4.40 -10.94 -5.23
C MET A 485 -2.98 -11.16 -4.72
N GLN A 486 -2.40 -12.34 -4.97
CA GLN A 486 -1.01 -12.63 -4.62
C GLN A 486 -0.02 -11.61 -5.22
N SER A 487 -0.31 -11.12 -6.43
CA SER A 487 0.55 -10.13 -7.09
C SER A 487 0.65 -8.81 -6.32
N VAL A 488 -0.43 -8.41 -5.63
CA VAL A 488 -0.50 -7.20 -4.81
C VAL A 488 0.35 -7.36 -3.55
N VAL A 489 0.20 -8.46 -2.82
CA VAL A 489 0.98 -8.72 -1.59
C VAL A 489 2.49 -8.75 -1.89
N ARG A 490 2.90 -9.39 -2.99
CA ARG A 490 4.32 -9.43 -3.40
C ARG A 490 4.88 -8.05 -3.76
N ARG A 491 4.06 -7.18 -4.35
CA ARG A 491 4.46 -5.81 -4.68
C ARG A 491 4.48 -4.91 -3.45
N LEU A 492 3.55 -5.11 -2.52
CA LEU A 492 3.57 -4.49 -1.21
C LEU A 492 4.88 -4.77 -0.48
N ALA A 493 5.26 -6.05 -0.39
CA ALA A 493 6.53 -6.45 0.23
C ALA A 493 7.73 -5.70 -0.40
N PHE A 494 7.74 -5.61 -1.72
CA PHE A 494 8.78 -4.87 -2.43
C PHE A 494 8.75 -3.35 -2.18
N THR A 495 7.56 -2.76 -2.07
CA THR A 495 7.40 -1.35 -1.68
C THR A 495 7.89 -1.11 -0.24
N VAL A 496 7.55 -1.99 0.70
CA VAL A 496 8.00 -1.90 2.11
C VAL A 496 9.53 -1.95 2.18
N PHE A 497 10.16 -2.84 1.42
CA PHE A 497 11.62 -2.87 1.28
C PHE A 497 12.18 -1.53 0.77
N ARG A 498 11.55 -0.90 -0.23
CA ARG A 498 11.96 0.43 -0.71
C ARG A 498 11.75 1.53 0.33
N ILE A 499 10.69 1.47 1.12
CA ILE A 499 10.46 2.40 2.24
C ILE A 499 11.60 2.29 3.27
N MET A 500 12.02 1.07 3.63
CA MET A 500 13.18 0.85 4.50
C MET A 500 14.43 1.54 3.94
N MET A 501 14.68 1.41 2.64
CA MET A 501 15.81 2.08 1.99
C MET A 501 15.74 3.61 2.08
N VAL A 502 14.55 4.19 1.88
CA VAL A 502 14.34 5.64 1.99
C VAL A 502 14.59 6.12 3.41
N LEU A 503 14.00 5.46 4.42
CA LEU A 503 14.13 5.82 5.83
C LEU A 503 15.59 5.80 6.28
N THR A 504 16.29 4.69 6.05
CA THR A 504 17.71 4.53 6.41
C THR A 504 18.61 5.57 5.74
N SER A 505 18.24 6.05 4.54
CA SER A 505 19.03 7.06 3.81
C SER A 505 18.82 8.49 4.35
N ILE A 506 17.66 8.79 4.93
CA ILE A 506 17.34 10.14 5.46
C ILE A 506 18.04 10.41 6.80
N GLU A 507 18.32 9.37 7.58
CA GLU A 507 18.83 9.52 8.96
C GLU A 507 20.30 9.91 9.06
N ILE A 508 21.12 9.60 8.06
CA ILE A 508 22.57 9.56 8.22
C ILE A 508 23.19 10.97 8.23
N PRO A 509 23.69 11.44 9.39
CA PRO A 509 24.37 12.71 9.48
C PRO A 509 25.84 12.50 9.16
N ASN A 510 26.23 12.80 7.92
CA ASN A 510 27.64 12.92 7.48
C ASN A 510 28.37 11.59 7.12
N PRO A 511 27.99 10.95 6.01
CA PRO A 511 28.63 9.72 5.53
C PRO A 511 30.01 9.92 4.89
N SER A 512 30.49 11.16 4.75
CA SER A 512 31.81 11.49 4.18
C SER A 512 32.99 10.84 4.95
N ALA A 513 32.79 10.51 6.23
CA ALA A 513 33.79 9.82 7.04
C ALA A 513 33.87 8.30 6.76
N LEU A 514 32.87 7.75 6.07
CA LEU A 514 32.72 6.32 5.79
C LEU A 514 33.11 5.96 4.36
N THR A 515 33.49 6.94 3.53
CA THR A 515 33.77 6.75 2.11
C THR A 515 34.99 5.84 1.88
N PRO A 516 34.81 4.67 1.26
CA PRO A 516 35.89 3.76 0.93
C PRO A 516 36.83 4.40 -0.11
N LYS A 517 38.14 4.22 0.06
CA LYS A 517 39.16 4.74 -0.88
C LYS A 517 39.17 4.01 -2.23
N ASP A 518 38.52 2.86 -2.32
CA ASP A 518 38.48 1.98 -3.50
C ASP A 518 37.29 2.25 -4.43
N GLY A 519 36.41 3.22 -4.08
CA GLY A 519 35.20 3.52 -4.84
C GLY A 519 34.08 2.48 -4.69
N SER A 520 34.21 1.54 -3.73
CA SER A 520 33.15 0.59 -3.39
C SER A 520 31.95 1.30 -2.76
N ARG A 521 30.78 0.64 -2.81
CA ARG A 521 29.55 1.17 -2.20
C ARG A 521 29.65 1.11 -0.68
N ILE A 522 29.31 2.20 0.00
CA ILE A 522 29.17 2.24 1.46
C ILE A 522 27.99 1.36 1.85
N VAL A 523 28.23 0.40 2.75
CA VAL A 523 27.17 -0.46 3.27
C VAL A 523 26.50 0.21 4.46
N LEU A 524 25.19 0.42 4.37
CA LEU A 524 24.35 0.92 5.44
C LEU A 524 23.42 -0.20 5.87
N ARG A 525 23.19 -0.32 7.18
CA ARG A 525 22.30 -1.34 7.74
C ARG A 525 21.00 -0.68 8.17
N CYS A 526 19.88 -1.27 7.77
CA CYS A 526 18.56 -0.85 8.23
C CYS A 526 18.48 -0.96 9.76
N SER A 527 18.02 0.10 10.41
CA SER A 527 17.82 0.13 11.86
C SER A 527 16.55 -0.67 12.25
N LYS A 528 16.39 -1.00 13.54
CA LYS A 528 15.12 -1.61 14.00
C LYS A 528 13.95 -0.63 13.80
N ASP A 529 14.20 0.65 14.10
CA ASP A 529 13.17 1.68 13.98
C ASP A 529 12.71 1.85 12.53
N ASP A 530 13.63 1.94 11.57
CA ASP A 530 13.30 2.02 10.13
C ASP A 530 12.51 0.80 9.65
N PHE A 531 12.89 -0.40 10.14
CA PHE A 531 12.21 -1.65 9.81
C PHE A 531 10.77 -1.65 10.35
N ASP A 532 10.59 -1.32 11.64
CA ASP A 532 9.27 -1.32 12.29
C ASP A 532 8.34 -0.28 11.69
N ILE A 533 8.86 0.92 11.37
CA ILE A 533 8.09 1.96 10.66
C ILE A 533 7.66 1.43 9.30
N ALA A 534 8.57 0.86 8.50
CA ALA A 534 8.24 0.38 7.16
C ALA A 534 7.22 -0.76 7.16
N MET A 535 7.32 -1.70 8.11
CA MET A 535 6.34 -2.78 8.28
C MET A 535 4.95 -2.22 8.62
N ALA A 536 4.88 -1.31 9.60
CA ALA A 536 3.62 -0.68 9.99
C ALA A 536 2.97 0.15 8.87
N LEU A 537 3.78 0.85 8.07
CA LEU A 537 3.29 1.54 6.87
C LEU A 537 2.76 0.55 5.83
N GLY A 538 3.42 -0.59 5.65
CA GLY A 538 2.99 -1.65 4.74
C GLY A 538 1.64 -2.24 5.11
N ASP A 539 1.46 -2.56 6.40
CA ASP A 539 0.23 -3.14 6.92
C ASP A 539 -0.98 -2.25 6.63
N VAL A 540 -0.87 -0.95 6.90
CA VAL A 540 -1.98 0.00 6.72
C VAL A 540 -2.16 0.44 5.27
N SER A 541 -1.08 0.68 4.52
CA SER A 541 -1.14 1.29 3.17
C SER A 541 -1.60 0.33 2.06
N HIS A 542 -1.77 -0.95 2.36
CA HIS A 542 -2.19 -1.97 1.38
C HIS A 542 -3.03 -3.10 2.00
N LEU A 543 -3.56 -2.92 3.22
CA LEU A 543 -4.69 -3.73 3.62
C LEU A 543 -5.71 -3.69 2.47
N PRO A 544 -6.31 -4.82 2.08
CA PRO A 544 -7.07 -4.96 0.85
C PRO A 544 -8.34 -4.10 0.78
N TYR A 545 -8.59 -3.20 1.74
CA TYR A 545 -9.54 -2.10 1.65
C TYR A 545 -9.35 -1.19 0.43
N SER A 546 -8.15 -1.07 -0.13
CA SER A 546 -7.92 -0.37 -1.40
C SER A 546 -8.49 -1.11 -2.62
N LEU A 547 -8.82 -2.40 -2.50
CA LEU A 547 -9.68 -3.12 -3.47
C LEU A 547 -11.16 -2.92 -3.22
N LEU A 548 -11.56 -2.65 -1.97
CA LEU A 548 -12.98 -2.51 -1.59
C LEU A 548 -13.63 -1.17 -1.96
N LEU A 549 -12.85 -0.11 -2.10
CA LEU A 549 -13.40 1.15 -2.65
C LEU A 549 -13.48 1.11 -4.17
N CYS A 550 -12.93 0.05 -4.78
CA CYS A 550 -13.13 -0.22 -6.19
C CYS A 550 -14.49 -0.91 -6.50
N THR A 551 -15.41 -0.99 -5.56
CA THR A 551 -16.68 -1.71 -5.75
C THR A 551 -17.93 -0.89 -5.44
N SER A 552 -17.81 0.18 -4.65
CA SER A 552 -18.95 1.05 -4.30
C SER A 552 -19.20 2.18 -5.32
N ALA A 553 -18.33 2.37 -6.31
CA ALA A 553 -18.43 3.47 -7.28
C ALA A 553 -19.40 3.22 -8.47
N THR A 554 -20.27 2.20 -8.38
CA THR A 554 -21.27 1.87 -9.42
C THR A 554 -22.72 1.92 -8.95
N GLU A 555 -23.05 2.81 -8.02
CA GLU A 555 -24.44 3.31 -7.89
C GLU A 555 -24.73 4.49 -8.83
#